data_AF-A0A6J4UUU2-F1
#
_entry.id   AF-A0A6J4UUU2-F1
#
_cell.length_a   1.000
_cell.length_b   1.000
_cell.length_c   1.000
_cell.angle_alpha   90.00
_cell.angle_beta   90.00
_cell.angle_gamma   90.00
#
_symmetry.space_group_name_H-M   'P 1'
#
loop_
_entity.id
_entity.type
_entity.pdbx_description
1 polymer ?
#
loop_
_entity_poly.entity_id
_entity_poly.type
_entity_poly.pdbx_seq_one_letter_code
_entity_poly.pdbx_strand_id
1 'polypeptide(L)'
;MADFPFKPAENAESARWLVERLTTFGEDVLSIVPSGFEAYARVFHPASRVTYISDGGATSTSEPLRWSEVAALTGRRAHRAMQWPSVQGVAPSLYDYTTLRVGDVVVKGPEEGGLPLEVARTLWPLLRLHTQTCDSCFFAVWEGFGGMPTLIHKAPAFEIPARRFYLFEAPIRTIEQSFYVKGSRFGLYRQI
;
A
#
# COMPACT_ATOMS: atom_id res chain seq x y z
N MET A 1 -12.40 2.29 -22.59
CA MET A 1 -10.99 2.68 -22.37
C MET A 1 -10.94 4.07 -21.70
N ALA A 2 -11.77 4.28 -20.66
CA ALA A 2 -12.16 5.61 -20.18
C ALA A 2 -11.75 5.95 -18.72
N ASP A 3 -11.22 5.02 -17.92
CA ASP A 3 -11.06 5.25 -16.47
C ASP A 3 -9.62 5.06 -15.97
N PHE A 4 -8.63 5.67 -16.62
CA PHE A 4 -7.30 5.85 -16.01
C PHE A 4 -7.18 7.31 -15.55
N PRO A 5 -7.37 7.60 -14.25
CA PRO A 5 -7.54 8.96 -13.75
C PRO A 5 -6.20 9.72 -13.57
N PHE A 6 -5.09 9.11 -14.00
CA PHE A 6 -3.76 9.66 -13.85
C PHE A 6 -3.25 10.14 -15.21
N LYS A 7 -2.89 11.42 -15.28
CA LYS A 7 -2.24 12.00 -16.46
C LYS A 7 -0.73 11.79 -16.32
N PRO A 8 0.00 11.33 -17.36
CA PRO A 8 1.47 11.36 -17.33
C PRO A 8 1.98 12.76 -16.98
N ALA A 9 2.96 12.86 -16.08
CA ALA A 9 3.61 14.13 -15.81
C ALA A 9 4.28 14.68 -17.07
N GLU A 10 4.54 15.99 -17.12
CA GLU A 10 5.24 16.59 -18.26
C GLU A 10 6.71 16.11 -18.34
N ASN A 11 7.36 16.01 -17.19
CA ASN A 11 8.73 15.54 -17.03
C ASN A 11 8.93 14.96 -15.61
N ALA A 12 10.14 14.51 -15.31
CA ALA A 12 10.49 13.89 -14.02
C ALA A 12 11.06 14.89 -12.98
N GLU A 13 11.19 16.19 -13.29
CA GLU A 13 11.85 17.16 -12.40
C GLU A 13 11.13 17.32 -11.06
N SER A 14 9.81 17.17 -11.03
CA SER A 14 9.02 17.22 -9.79
C SER A 14 9.36 16.09 -8.80
N ALA A 15 10.04 15.03 -9.26
CA ALA A 15 10.56 13.95 -8.42
C ALA A 15 12.03 14.15 -8.00
N ARG A 16 12.71 15.20 -8.48
CA ARG A 16 14.14 15.43 -8.22
C ARG A 16 14.49 15.44 -6.73
N TRP A 17 13.65 16.06 -5.91
CA TRP A 17 13.85 16.12 -4.47
C TRP A 17 13.78 14.73 -3.80
N LEU A 18 13.05 13.76 -4.38
CA LEU A 18 13.05 12.37 -3.93
C LEU A 18 14.37 11.70 -4.30
N VAL A 19 14.83 11.87 -5.54
CA VAL A 19 16.10 11.32 -6.04
C VAL A 19 17.28 11.81 -5.20
N GLU A 20 17.30 13.09 -4.84
CA GLU A 20 18.36 13.69 -4.03
C GLU A 20 18.38 13.18 -2.57
N ARG A 21 17.24 12.69 -2.05
CA ARG A 21 17.09 12.34 -0.62
C ARG A 21 16.97 10.84 -0.36
N LEU A 22 16.55 10.04 -1.34
CA LEU A 22 16.43 8.59 -1.25
C LEU A 22 17.65 7.94 -1.90
N THR A 23 18.76 7.89 -1.16
CA THR A 23 20.09 7.49 -1.69
C THR A 23 20.52 6.07 -1.30
N THR A 24 19.74 5.37 -0.47
CA THR A 24 20.00 3.99 -0.05
C THR A 24 18.81 3.07 -0.34
N PHE A 25 19.01 1.75 -0.27
CA PHE A 25 17.96 0.75 -0.50
C PHE A 25 17.93 -0.30 0.61
N GLY A 26 16.80 -0.40 1.31
CA GLY A 26 16.54 -1.47 2.29
C GLY A 26 17.37 -1.41 3.57
N GLU A 27 18.00 -0.27 3.88
CA GLU A 27 18.82 -0.12 5.09
C GLU A 27 17.98 0.31 6.29
N ASP A 28 17.17 1.35 6.11
CA ASP A 28 16.28 1.89 7.14
C ASP A 28 15.04 2.56 6.53
N VAL A 29 14.26 3.25 7.36
CA VAL A 29 13.04 3.95 6.92
C VAL A 29 13.34 5.08 5.92
N LEU A 30 14.54 5.65 5.94
CA LEU A 30 14.98 6.71 5.03
C LEU A 30 15.33 6.18 3.63
N SER A 31 15.45 4.85 3.46
CA SER A 31 15.47 4.23 2.13
C SER A 31 14.09 4.25 1.44
N ILE A 32 13.02 4.65 2.14
CA ILE A 32 11.63 4.67 1.62
C ILE A 32 11.01 6.06 1.78
N VAL A 33 11.25 6.72 2.92
CA VAL A 33 10.70 8.04 3.24
C VAL A 33 11.83 9.07 3.20
N PRO A 34 11.77 10.08 2.31
CA PRO A 34 12.84 11.05 2.16
C PRO A 34 13.05 11.84 3.46
N SER A 35 14.33 12.08 3.79
CA SER A 35 14.72 12.86 4.96
C SER A 35 14.35 14.36 4.84
N GLY A 36 14.54 15.12 5.92
CA GLY A 36 14.39 16.58 5.92
C GLY A 36 13.04 17.13 6.35
N PHE A 37 12.10 16.30 6.80
CA PHE A 37 10.91 16.74 7.53
C PHE A 37 11.18 16.81 9.03
N GLU A 38 10.58 17.78 9.71
CA GLU A 38 10.65 17.94 11.17
C GLU A 38 10.03 16.75 11.92
N ALA A 39 8.98 16.15 11.34
CA ALA A 39 8.25 15.03 11.94
C ALA A 39 7.71 14.07 10.87
N TYR A 40 7.51 12.82 11.27
CA TYR A 40 6.94 11.76 10.44
C TYR A 40 5.81 11.07 11.18
N ALA A 41 4.73 10.77 10.45
CA ALA A 41 3.61 9.99 10.96
C ALA A 41 3.58 8.62 10.29
N ARG A 42 3.30 7.58 11.06
CA ARG A 42 3.06 6.22 10.54
C ARG A 42 1.58 5.90 10.62
N VAL A 43 0.98 5.64 9.47
CA VAL A 43 -0.41 5.17 9.37
C VAL A 43 -0.37 3.64 9.28
N PHE A 44 -1.01 2.98 10.24
CA PHE A 44 -1.13 1.52 10.23
C PHE A 44 -2.36 1.13 9.41
N HIS A 45 -2.11 0.62 8.19
CA HIS A 45 -3.18 0.04 7.38
C HIS A 45 -3.85 -1.10 8.16
N PRO A 46 -5.19 -1.21 8.12
CA PRO A 46 -5.90 -2.25 8.85
C PRO A 46 -5.44 -3.63 8.38
N ALA A 47 -5.30 -4.54 9.35
CA ALA A 47 -5.30 -5.97 9.08
C ALA A 47 -6.71 -6.41 8.68
N SER A 48 -6.89 -7.70 8.39
CA SER A 48 -8.21 -8.27 8.11
C SER A 48 -8.50 -9.45 8.99
N ARG A 49 -9.70 -9.50 9.58
CA ARG A 49 -10.30 -10.73 10.09
C ARG A 49 -11.03 -11.39 8.94
N VAL A 50 -10.55 -12.56 8.54
CA VAL A 50 -11.09 -13.33 7.42
C VAL A 50 -11.82 -14.54 7.96
N THR A 51 -13.10 -14.67 7.61
CA THR A 51 -13.92 -15.85 7.95
C THR A 51 -14.19 -16.63 6.68
N TYR A 52 -13.77 -17.90 6.66
CA TYR A 52 -13.96 -18.76 5.51
C TYR A 52 -15.36 -19.36 5.49
N ILE A 53 -16.02 -19.31 4.35
CA ILE A 53 -17.38 -19.81 4.15
C ILE A 53 -17.45 -20.97 3.16
N SER A 54 -16.29 -21.49 2.74
CA SER A 54 -16.15 -22.73 1.98
C SER A 54 -14.90 -23.48 2.43
N ASP A 55 -14.96 -24.82 2.44
CA ASP A 55 -13.78 -25.65 2.61
C ASP A 55 -12.74 -25.36 1.52
N GLY A 56 -11.45 -25.53 1.85
CA GLY A 56 -10.36 -25.22 0.93
C GLY A 56 -10.13 -23.72 0.69
N GLY A 57 -10.86 -22.84 1.39
CA GLY A 57 -10.60 -21.41 1.44
C GLY A 57 -10.96 -20.60 0.20
N ALA A 58 -11.74 -21.17 -0.73
CA ALA A 58 -12.11 -20.50 -2.00
C ALA A 58 -12.97 -19.25 -1.79
N THR A 59 -13.82 -19.24 -0.76
CA THR A 59 -14.71 -18.13 -0.44
C THR A 59 -14.55 -17.71 1.02
N SER A 60 -14.50 -16.40 1.26
CA SER A 60 -14.39 -15.82 2.59
C SER A 60 -15.04 -14.45 2.65
N THR A 61 -15.40 -14.03 3.86
CA THR A 61 -15.68 -12.63 4.20
C THR A 61 -14.44 -12.02 4.85
N SER A 62 -14.29 -10.70 4.74
CA SER A 62 -13.15 -9.97 5.28
C SER A 62 -13.62 -8.69 5.96
N GLU A 63 -13.24 -8.52 7.22
CA GLU A 63 -13.55 -7.33 8.02
C GLU A 63 -12.25 -6.63 8.42
N PRO A 64 -12.19 -5.29 8.36
CA PRO A 64 -10.99 -4.56 8.76
C PRO A 64 -10.74 -4.70 10.27
N LEU A 65 -9.48 -4.90 10.65
CA LEU A 65 -9.05 -5.09 12.02
C LEU A 65 -7.89 -4.14 12.35
N ARG A 66 -8.03 -3.31 13.39
CA ARG A 66 -6.95 -2.39 13.82
C ARG A 66 -5.83 -3.19 14.46
N TRP A 67 -4.60 -2.70 14.32
CA TRP A 67 -3.44 -3.34 14.95
C TRP A 67 -3.52 -3.35 16.48
N SER A 68 -4.22 -2.39 17.09
CA SER A 68 -4.49 -2.40 18.54
C SER A 68 -5.38 -3.57 18.95
N GLU A 69 -6.34 -3.95 18.11
CA GLU A 69 -7.20 -5.11 18.33
C GLU A 69 -6.41 -6.40 18.13
N VAL A 70 -5.55 -6.46 17.09
CA VAL A 70 -4.61 -7.57 16.90
C VAL A 70 -3.71 -7.74 18.12
N ALA A 71 -3.15 -6.64 18.65
CA ALA A 71 -2.31 -6.68 19.84
C ALA A 71 -3.08 -7.24 21.06
N ALA A 72 -4.32 -6.79 21.28
CA ALA A 72 -5.16 -7.34 22.35
C ALA A 72 -5.43 -8.84 22.18
N LEU A 73 -5.73 -9.29 20.95
CA LEU A 73 -5.97 -10.70 20.63
C LEU A 73 -4.73 -11.58 20.85
N THR A 74 -3.53 -11.04 20.65
CA THR A 74 -2.27 -11.79 20.73
C THR A 74 -1.54 -11.59 22.07
N GLY A 75 -2.17 -10.91 23.03
CA GLY A 75 -1.56 -10.57 24.32
C GLY A 75 -0.34 -9.65 24.19
N ARG A 76 -0.24 -8.90 23.09
CA ARG A 76 0.83 -7.92 22.82
C ARG A 76 0.38 -6.51 23.16
N ARG A 77 1.35 -5.63 23.36
CA ARG A 77 1.09 -4.21 23.63
C ARG A 77 1.03 -3.43 22.33
N ALA A 78 -0.03 -2.65 22.15
CA ALA A 78 -0.09 -1.67 21.07
C ALA A 78 0.84 -0.48 21.37
N HIS A 79 1.68 -0.08 20.41
CA HIS A 79 2.52 1.11 20.51
C HIS A 79 2.91 1.63 19.12
N ARG A 80 3.31 2.90 19.01
CA ARG A 80 3.63 3.57 17.73
C ARG A 80 4.74 2.91 16.89
N ALA A 81 5.59 2.09 17.51
CA ALA A 81 6.72 1.43 16.85
C ALA A 81 6.47 -0.07 16.60
N MET A 82 5.25 -0.57 16.82
CA MET A 82 4.94 -1.99 16.63
C MET A 82 5.14 -2.41 15.17
N GLN A 83 5.54 -3.65 14.95
CA GLN A 83 5.78 -4.21 13.61
C GLN A 83 4.82 -5.36 13.37
N TRP A 84 4.33 -5.50 12.12
CA TRP A 84 3.35 -6.53 11.77
C TRP A 84 3.85 -7.94 12.15
N PRO A 85 5.10 -8.32 11.82
CA PRO A 85 5.63 -9.65 12.17
C PRO A 85 5.61 -9.94 13.68
N SER A 86 5.69 -8.91 14.52
CA SER A 86 5.69 -9.07 15.98
C SER A 86 4.29 -9.00 16.59
N VAL A 87 3.42 -8.11 16.10
CA VAL A 87 2.10 -7.88 16.71
C VAL A 87 1.10 -8.98 16.38
N GLN A 88 1.24 -9.63 15.21
CA GLN A 88 0.39 -10.74 14.80
C GLN A 88 0.58 -12.01 15.64
N GLY A 89 1.59 -12.04 16.53
CA GLY A 89 1.89 -13.18 17.38
C GLY A 89 2.41 -14.38 16.58
N VAL A 90 2.23 -15.58 17.14
CA VAL A 90 2.61 -16.86 16.53
C VAL A 90 1.33 -17.57 16.09
N ALA A 91 0.63 -17.00 15.10
CA ALA A 91 -0.49 -17.67 14.41
C ALA A 91 -0.01 -18.07 13.00
N PRO A 92 -0.42 -19.22 12.45
CA PRO A 92 0.43 -20.07 11.63
C PRO A 92 1.03 -19.35 10.43
N SER A 93 2.37 -19.39 10.40
CA SER A 93 3.19 -19.12 9.22
C SER A 93 2.70 -19.99 8.06
N LEU A 94 2.21 -19.35 7.00
CA LEU A 94 1.70 -19.95 5.75
C LEU A 94 0.39 -20.73 5.93
N TYR A 95 -0.73 -20.06 5.66
CA TYR A 95 -2.03 -20.74 5.58
C TYR A 95 -1.97 -21.82 4.50
N ASP A 96 -1.99 -23.09 4.90
CA ASP A 96 -2.32 -24.17 3.98
C ASP A 96 -3.81 -24.06 3.68
N TYR A 97 -4.13 -23.38 2.58
CA TYR A 97 -5.52 -23.15 2.17
C TYR A 97 -6.29 -24.47 1.98
N THR A 98 -5.61 -25.60 1.74
CA THR A 98 -6.26 -26.92 1.60
C THR A 98 -6.80 -27.47 2.92
N THR A 99 -6.29 -26.96 4.05
CA THR A 99 -6.71 -27.38 5.40
C THR A 99 -7.81 -26.50 5.98
N LEU A 100 -8.11 -25.36 5.37
CA LEU A 100 -9.17 -24.47 5.83
C LEU A 100 -10.54 -25.12 5.71
N ARG A 101 -11.38 -24.86 6.71
CA ARG A 101 -12.76 -25.32 6.81
C ARG A 101 -13.71 -24.15 6.89
N VAL A 102 -14.98 -24.40 6.56
CA VAL A 102 -16.06 -23.46 6.84
C VAL A 102 -16.06 -23.08 8.32
N GLY A 103 -16.10 -21.77 8.60
CA GLY A 103 -16.11 -21.23 9.95
C GLY A 103 -14.72 -20.87 10.49
N ASP A 104 -13.63 -21.28 9.83
CA ASP A 104 -12.29 -20.89 10.24
C ASP A 104 -12.12 -19.37 10.16
N VAL A 105 -11.54 -18.79 11.22
CA VAL A 105 -11.26 -17.36 11.33
C VAL A 105 -9.77 -17.15 11.42
N VAL A 106 -9.24 -16.30 10.54
CA VAL A 106 -7.82 -15.98 10.49
C VAL A 106 -7.57 -14.49 10.48
N VAL A 107 -6.44 -14.07 11.03
CA VAL A 107 -5.97 -12.68 10.94
C VAL A 107 -4.96 -12.58 9.82
N LYS A 108 -5.30 -11.85 8.76
CA LYS A 108 -4.36 -11.53 7.67
C LYS A 108 -3.78 -10.15 7.87
N GLY A 109 -2.51 -9.99 7.47
CA GLY A 109 -1.85 -8.70 7.47
C GLY A 109 -2.54 -7.68 6.57
N PRO A 110 -2.13 -6.40 6.69
CA PRO A 110 -2.61 -5.37 5.79
C PRO A 110 -2.35 -5.73 4.34
N GLU A 111 -3.21 -5.26 3.44
CA GLU A 111 -3.02 -5.43 2.01
C GLU A 111 -1.71 -4.76 1.55
N GLU A 112 -0.92 -5.49 0.77
CA GLU A 112 0.32 -5.01 0.20
C GLU A 112 0.07 -4.41 -1.19
N GLY A 113 0.83 -3.38 -1.56
CA GLY A 113 0.76 -2.78 -2.89
C GLY A 113 -0.37 -1.78 -3.10
N GLY A 114 -1.17 -1.46 -2.09
CA GLY A 114 -2.26 -0.50 -2.18
C GLY A 114 -2.43 0.37 -0.93
N LEU A 115 -3.10 1.50 -1.11
CA LEU A 115 -3.67 2.28 -0.01
C LEU A 115 -5.13 1.84 0.17
N PRO A 116 -5.53 1.30 1.34
CA PRO A 116 -6.91 0.91 1.56
C PRO A 116 -7.88 2.09 1.37
N LEU A 117 -8.98 1.88 0.65
CA LEU A 117 -9.91 2.95 0.24
C LEU A 117 -10.42 3.78 1.42
N GLU A 118 -10.76 3.14 2.55
CA GLU A 118 -11.23 3.85 3.74
C GLU A 118 -10.14 4.71 4.40
N VAL A 119 -8.87 4.27 4.31
CA VAL A 119 -7.72 5.08 4.73
C VAL A 119 -7.55 6.27 3.78
N ALA A 120 -7.62 6.03 2.46
CA ALA A 120 -7.54 7.07 1.44
C ALA A 120 -8.60 8.16 1.65
N ARG A 121 -9.87 7.77 1.82
CA ARG A 121 -11.03 8.64 2.10
C ARG A 121 -10.86 9.49 3.35
N THR A 122 -10.20 8.96 4.36
CA THR A 122 -9.90 9.68 5.60
C THR A 122 -8.71 10.62 5.42
N LEU A 123 -7.70 10.21 4.65
CA LEU A 123 -6.41 10.89 4.55
C LEU A 123 -6.46 12.11 3.63
N TRP A 124 -7.05 12.00 2.44
CA TRP A 124 -6.98 13.07 1.45
C TRP A 124 -7.65 14.39 1.90
N PRO A 125 -8.78 14.40 2.65
CA PRO A 125 -9.36 15.65 3.15
C PRO A 125 -8.42 16.38 4.10
N LEU A 126 -7.66 15.64 4.93
CA LEU A 126 -6.68 16.21 5.84
C LEU A 126 -5.49 16.77 5.06
N LEU A 127 -4.92 15.99 4.14
CA LEU A 127 -3.78 16.44 3.33
C LEU A 127 -4.12 17.66 2.48
N ARG A 128 -5.36 17.76 1.97
CA ARG A 128 -5.83 18.92 1.19
C ARG A 128 -5.69 20.24 1.95
N LEU A 129 -5.83 20.24 3.27
CA LEU A 129 -5.70 21.45 4.10
C LEU A 129 -4.26 21.98 4.18
N HIS A 130 -3.27 21.14 3.82
CA HIS A 130 -1.85 21.44 3.95
C HIS A 130 -1.13 21.58 2.61
N THR A 131 -1.87 21.72 1.50
CA THR A 131 -1.30 21.97 0.17
C THR A 131 -2.09 23.03 -0.58
N GLN A 132 -1.37 23.84 -1.36
CA GLN A 132 -1.97 24.82 -2.28
C GLN A 132 -2.25 24.21 -3.67
N THR A 133 -1.73 23.01 -3.95
CA THR A 133 -1.81 22.34 -5.26
C THR A 133 -2.65 21.06 -5.19
N CYS A 134 -3.72 21.07 -4.40
CA CYS A 134 -4.56 19.89 -4.18
C CYS A 134 -5.22 19.31 -5.45
N ASP A 135 -5.33 20.10 -6.52
CA ASP A 135 -5.87 19.65 -7.81
C ASP A 135 -4.78 19.15 -8.79
N SER A 136 -3.50 19.27 -8.40
CA SER A 136 -2.34 18.83 -9.18
C SER A 136 -1.25 18.25 -8.27
N CYS A 137 -1.46 17.02 -7.81
CA CYS A 137 -0.54 16.25 -7.00
C CYS A 137 0.16 15.17 -7.82
N PHE A 138 1.38 14.81 -7.41
CA PHE A 138 2.18 13.80 -8.09
C PHE A 138 1.97 12.40 -7.50
N PHE A 139 1.85 11.41 -8.39
CA PHE A 139 1.73 10.00 -8.08
C PHE A 139 2.79 9.22 -8.83
N ALA A 140 3.41 8.23 -8.19
CA ALA A 140 4.45 7.43 -8.80
C ALA A 140 4.15 5.94 -8.64
N VAL A 141 4.38 5.15 -9.69
CA VAL A 141 4.23 3.69 -9.66
C VAL A 141 5.54 3.03 -10.07
N TRP A 142 5.94 2.02 -9.30
CA TRP A 142 7.17 1.27 -9.57
C TRP A 142 7.02 0.46 -10.86
N GLU A 143 8.02 0.51 -11.73
CA GLU A 143 8.02 -0.23 -13.01
C GLU A 143 7.81 -1.74 -12.85
N GLY A 144 8.31 -2.33 -11.76
CA GLY A 144 8.13 -3.76 -11.47
C GLY A 144 6.78 -4.13 -10.85
N PHE A 145 5.86 -3.18 -10.70
CA PHE A 145 4.52 -3.45 -10.20
C PHE A 145 3.65 -4.12 -11.28
N GLY A 146 3.23 -5.36 -11.05
CA GLY A 146 2.49 -6.15 -12.04
C GLY A 146 1.07 -5.62 -12.34
N GLY A 147 0.50 -6.02 -13.49
CA GLY A 147 -0.91 -5.75 -13.82
C GLY A 147 -1.23 -4.31 -14.25
N MET A 148 -0.20 -3.54 -14.61
CA MET A 148 -0.31 -2.16 -15.09
C MET A 148 -0.72 -2.07 -16.57
N PRO A 149 -1.58 -1.10 -16.96
CA PRO A 149 -1.82 -0.77 -18.36
C PRO A 149 -0.53 -0.41 -19.12
N THR A 150 -0.42 -0.84 -20.38
CA THR A 150 0.76 -0.55 -21.22
C THR A 150 1.02 0.94 -21.43
N LEU A 151 0.00 1.80 -21.29
CA LEU A 151 0.13 3.26 -21.42
C LEU A 151 1.02 3.87 -20.33
N ILE A 152 1.17 3.22 -19.18
CA ILE A 152 1.96 3.71 -18.05
C ILE A 152 3.44 3.83 -18.44
N HIS A 153 3.94 2.92 -19.27
CA HIS A 153 5.34 2.89 -19.72
C HIS A 153 5.76 4.10 -20.59
N LYS A 154 4.81 4.94 -20.99
CA LYS A 154 5.08 6.17 -21.76
C LYS A 154 5.28 7.42 -20.88
N ALA A 155 4.98 7.33 -19.58
CA ALA A 155 5.14 8.46 -18.68
C ALA A 155 6.63 8.73 -18.39
N PRO A 156 7.01 9.98 -18.09
CA PRO A 156 8.35 10.28 -17.58
C PRO A 156 8.67 9.42 -16.36
N ALA A 157 9.94 9.04 -16.23
CA ALA A 157 10.40 8.19 -15.16
C ALA A 157 11.57 8.82 -14.40
N PHE A 158 11.67 8.47 -13.13
CA PHE A 158 12.83 8.77 -12.28
C PHE A 158 13.31 7.49 -11.60
N GLU A 159 14.55 7.52 -11.12
CA GLU A 159 15.19 6.38 -10.48
C GLU A 159 15.63 6.76 -9.06
N ILE A 160 15.34 5.87 -8.13
CA ILE A 160 15.98 5.80 -6.82
C ILE A 160 16.71 4.45 -6.75
N PRO A 161 17.60 4.21 -5.79
CA PRO A 161 18.32 2.95 -5.67
C PRO A 161 17.42 1.71 -5.81
N ALA A 162 17.80 0.81 -6.71
CA ALA A 162 17.09 -0.43 -7.08
C ALA A 162 15.66 -0.28 -7.63
N ARG A 163 15.13 0.93 -7.84
CA ARG A 163 13.72 1.13 -8.25
C ARG A 163 13.57 2.28 -9.25
N ARG A 164 12.97 1.99 -10.40
CA ARG A 164 12.51 2.97 -11.37
C ARG A 164 11.00 3.19 -11.26
N PHE A 165 10.56 4.44 -11.29
CA PHE A 165 9.15 4.82 -11.13
C PHE A 165 8.67 5.67 -12.31
N TYR A 166 7.44 5.42 -12.76
CA TYR A 166 6.73 6.27 -13.71
C TYR A 166 5.93 7.34 -12.95
N LEU A 167 5.99 8.58 -13.40
CA LEU A 167 5.44 9.75 -12.73
C LEU A 167 4.15 10.26 -13.42
N PHE A 168 3.16 10.54 -12.60
CA PHE A 168 1.83 10.99 -13.01
C PHE A 168 1.35 12.17 -12.17
N GLU A 169 0.36 12.87 -12.69
CA GLU A 169 -0.33 13.98 -12.06
C GLU A 169 -1.83 13.71 -12.01
N ALA A 170 -2.44 14.04 -10.86
CA ALA A 170 -3.88 14.01 -10.66
C ALA A 170 -4.27 14.85 -9.42
N PRO A 171 -5.55 15.22 -9.24
CA PRO A 171 -6.03 15.76 -7.98
C PRO A 171 -5.75 14.82 -6.80
N ILE A 172 -5.53 15.36 -5.60
CA ILE A 172 -5.19 14.58 -4.41
C ILE A 172 -6.23 13.50 -4.08
N ARG A 173 -7.50 13.74 -4.40
CA ARG A 173 -8.59 12.79 -4.21
C ARG A 173 -8.41 11.50 -5.03
N THR A 174 -7.62 11.55 -6.11
CA THR A 174 -7.30 10.37 -6.93
C THR A 174 -6.49 9.32 -6.18
N ILE A 175 -6.00 9.62 -4.96
CA ILE A 175 -5.43 8.62 -4.04
C ILE A 175 -6.43 7.51 -3.64
N GLU A 176 -7.74 7.72 -3.86
CA GLU A 176 -8.77 6.68 -3.72
C GLU A 176 -8.74 5.64 -4.87
N GLN A 177 -7.98 5.91 -5.93
CA GLN A 177 -7.89 5.08 -7.13
C GLN A 177 -6.58 4.29 -7.13
N SER A 178 -6.60 3.16 -7.84
CA SER A 178 -5.41 2.34 -8.03
C SER A 178 -4.89 2.44 -9.46
N PHE A 179 -3.59 2.21 -9.63
CA PHE A 179 -2.99 1.96 -10.94
C PHE A 179 -3.40 0.60 -11.54
N TYR A 180 -4.08 -0.26 -10.75
CA TYR A 180 -4.69 -1.50 -11.22
C TYR A 180 -5.93 -1.26 -12.09
N VAL A 181 -6.07 -2.08 -13.14
CA VAL A 181 -7.35 -2.25 -13.82
C VAL A 181 -8.19 -3.25 -13.03
N LYS A 182 -9.40 -2.84 -12.63
CA LYS A 182 -10.37 -3.71 -11.94
C LYS A 182 -10.63 -4.96 -12.80
N GLY A 183 -10.36 -6.15 -12.27
CA GLY A 183 -10.56 -7.43 -12.96
C GLY A 183 -9.29 -8.27 -13.19
N SER A 184 -8.10 -7.73 -12.92
CA SER A 184 -6.84 -8.48 -12.95
C SER A 184 -6.73 -9.40 -11.74
N ARG A 185 -7.12 -10.68 -11.90
CA ARG A 185 -6.83 -11.73 -10.91
C ARG A 185 -5.33 -12.04 -10.96
N PHE A 186 -4.55 -11.65 -9.96
CA PHE A 186 -3.27 -12.30 -9.69
C PHE A 186 -3.08 -12.55 -8.20
N GLY A 187 -2.82 -13.83 -7.89
CA GLY A 187 -2.55 -14.32 -6.55
C GLY A 187 -1.11 -14.09 -6.12
N LEU A 188 -0.94 -14.02 -4.80
CA LEU A 188 0.29 -14.30 -4.04
C LEU A 188 1.59 -13.89 -4.73
N TYR A 189 1.93 -12.61 -4.67
CA TYR A 189 3.32 -12.20 -4.80
C TYR A 189 4.05 -12.47 -3.48
N ARG A 190 4.90 -13.50 -3.49
CA ARG A 190 5.99 -13.65 -2.52
C ARG A 190 7.07 -12.66 -2.94
N GLN A 191 7.30 -11.60 -2.17
CA GLN A 191 8.59 -10.90 -2.25
C GLN A 191 9.64 -11.81 -1.61
N ILE A 192 10.71 -12.09 -2.35
CA ILE A 192 11.97 -12.65 -1.84
C ILE A 192 12.75 -11.50 -1.21
#